data_AF-A0A9D1X4L6-F1
#
_entry.id   AF-A0A9D1X4L6-F1
#
_cell.length_a   1.000
_cell.length_b   1.000
_cell.length_c   1.000
_cell.angle_alpha   90.00
_cell.angle_beta   90.00
_cell.angle_gamma   90.00
#
_symmetry.space_group_name_H-M   'P 1'
#
loop_
_entity.id
_entity.type
_entity.pdbx_description
1 polymer ?
#
loop_
_entity_poly.entity_id
_entity_poly.type
_entity_poly.pdbx_seq_one_letter_code
_entity_poly.pdbx_strand_id
1 'polypeptide(L)'
;TDIVLRAEEEQDSPAPGEDQHRLPAEDDGAIKSGTECTGIHSHMIVCDMALLPQKTAFLKQAEACGAKTVGGLEMFVNQAVLTYSLWTEHIAPRDIFYDAALRALDPEDGQEDGGVEPAAETAEAADRRLIEKMMGYYAGDPKRIQHFLKVYTFAKMIGEEEALPPEELFILRTAAIIHDIGIKVSEEKYGSSAGKYQEKEGPAVAEPLLLSCGYEEEVIDRVLFLIANHHTYDRIEGADYQILVEADFLVNLYEDGCSRETAENVKRNIFRTKAGIRCLEQMYLNIQK
;
A
#
# COMPACT_ATOMS: atom_id res chain seq x y z
N THR A 1 7.54 -31.86 -38.24
CA THR A 1 6.19 -31.88 -37.63
C THR A 1 5.85 -30.45 -37.34
N ASP A 2 5.40 -29.76 -38.38
CA ASP A 2 5.08 -28.33 -38.36
C ASP A 2 3.64 -28.15 -37.88
N ILE A 3 3.43 -27.28 -36.90
CA ILE A 3 2.09 -26.86 -36.48
C ILE A 3 1.85 -25.48 -37.07
N VAL A 4 1.07 -25.48 -38.15
CA VAL A 4 0.49 -24.30 -38.79
C VAL A 4 -0.77 -23.93 -38.00
N LEU A 5 -0.80 -22.76 -37.38
CA LEU A 5 -2.03 -22.16 -36.85
C LEU A 5 -2.82 -21.57 -38.03
N ARG A 6 -3.96 -22.19 -38.35
CA ARG A 6 -4.96 -21.61 -39.25
C ARG A 6 -5.85 -20.66 -38.46
N ALA A 7 -5.91 -19.41 -38.91
CA ALA A 7 -6.99 -18.48 -38.59
C ALA A 7 -8.29 -18.98 -39.26
N GLU A 8 -9.38 -19.03 -38.50
CA GLU A 8 -10.72 -19.23 -39.05
C GLU A 8 -11.46 -17.89 -39.08
N GLU A 9 -12.11 -17.63 -40.21
CA GLU A 9 -12.90 -16.44 -40.52
C GLU A 9 -14.18 -16.35 -39.68
N GLU A 10 -14.54 -15.11 -39.34
CA GLU A 10 -15.79 -14.71 -38.71
C GLU A 10 -17.02 -15.12 -39.54
N GLN A 11 -18.02 -15.69 -38.86
CA GLN A 11 -19.42 -15.59 -39.28
C GLN A 11 -20.28 -15.04 -38.14
N ASP A 12 -21.05 -14.04 -38.54
CA ASP A 12 -21.91 -13.12 -37.81
C ASP A 12 -23.06 -13.82 -37.05
N SER A 13 -23.32 -13.37 -35.81
CA SER A 13 -24.49 -13.76 -34.99
C SER A 13 -24.81 -12.63 -34.01
N PRO A 14 -26.11 -12.33 -33.75
CA PRO A 14 -26.57 -11.00 -33.38
C PRO A 14 -26.27 -10.64 -31.92
N ALA A 15 -26.03 -9.34 -31.71
CA ALA A 15 -25.73 -8.73 -30.42
C ALA A 15 -26.82 -9.00 -29.37
N PRO A 16 -26.48 -9.48 -28.15
CA PRO A 16 -27.38 -9.42 -27.02
C PRO A 16 -27.35 -8.01 -26.42
N GLY A 17 -28.55 -7.48 -26.25
CA GLY A 17 -28.82 -6.09 -25.85
C GLY A 17 -28.21 -5.67 -24.52
N GLU A 18 -28.11 -4.35 -24.38
CA GLU A 18 -27.64 -3.60 -23.23
C GLU A 18 -28.23 -4.14 -21.91
N ASP A 19 -27.39 -4.82 -21.13
CA ASP A 19 -27.67 -5.08 -19.72
C ASP A 19 -27.40 -3.78 -18.95
N GLN A 20 -28.37 -2.87 -19.00
CA GLN A 20 -28.41 -1.74 -18.10
C GLN A 20 -28.78 -2.27 -16.71
N HIS A 21 -27.77 -2.66 -15.92
CA HIS A 21 -27.87 -2.67 -14.46
C HIS A 21 -28.01 -1.21 -13.96
N ARG A 22 -29.16 -0.60 -14.27
CA ARG A 22 -29.64 0.61 -13.65
C ARG A 22 -30.22 0.17 -12.31
N LEU A 23 -29.62 0.63 -11.22
CA LEU A 23 -30.22 0.57 -9.89
C LEU A 23 -31.66 1.10 -10.00
N PRO A 24 -32.68 0.38 -9.48
CA PRO A 24 -34.04 0.87 -9.53
C PRO A 24 -34.09 2.22 -8.80
N ALA A 25 -34.75 3.18 -9.43
CA ALA A 25 -34.99 4.50 -8.84
C ALA A 25 -35.63 4.34 -7.46
N GLU A 26 -35.23 5.20 -6.53
CA GLU A 26 -35.84 5.33 -5.22
C GLU A 26 -37.35 5.55 -5.39
N ASP A 27 -38.13 4.52 -5.10
CA ASP A 27 -39.58 4.59 -5.01
C ASP A 27 -39.91 5.09 -3.61
N ASP A 28 -40.28 6.38 -3.52
CA ASP A 28 -40.89 7.02 -2.33
C ASP A 28 -42.33 6.50 -2.08
N GLY A 29 -42.49 5.18 -2.18
CA GLY A 29 -43.74 4.46 -2.10
C GLY A 29 -44.16 4.26 -0.65
N ALA A 30 -45.10 5.10 -0.20
CA ALA A 30 -45.84 4.94 1.04
C ALA A 30 -46.23 3.48 1.31
N ILE A 31 -45.84 2.98 2.50
CA ILE A 31 -46.09 1.61 2.96
C ILE A 31 -47.60 1.35 2.96
N LYS A 32 -48.06 0.52 2.03
CA LYS A 32 -49.41 -0.05 2.07
C LYS A 32 -49.47 -1.05 3.23
N SER A 33 -50.41 -0.83 4.14
CA SER A 33 -50.72 -1.72 5.26
C SER A 33 -51.13 -3.10 4.72
N GLY A 34 -50.27 -4.10 4.86
CA GLY A 34 -50.64 -5.51 4.65
C GLY A 34 -49.73 -6.36 3.77
N THR A 35 -48.41 -6.15 3.74
CA THR A 35 -47.49 -7.07 3.04
C THR A 35 -47.36 -8.37 3.83
N GLU A 36 -47.88 -9.48 3.29
CA GLU A 36 -47.52 -10.83 3.75
C GLU A 36 -46.00 -11.00 3.69
N CYS A 37 -45.36 -11.19 4.84
CA CYS A 37 -43.96 -11.61 4.92
C CYS A 37 -43.84 -13.07 4.43
N THR A 38 -43.72 -13.27 3.12
CA THR A 38 -43.44 -14.59 2.58
C THR A 38 -42.02 -15.01 2.99
N GLY A 39 -41.89 -15.78 4.08
CA GLY A 39 -40.66 -16.43 4.51
C GLY A 39 -40.03 -15.94 5.82
N ILE A 40 -40.49 -14.83 6.41
CA ILE A 40 -40.00 -14.36 7.72
C ILE A 40 -41.07 -14.57 8.78
N HIS A 41 -40.72 -15.30 9.84
CA HIS A 41 -41.61 -15.65 10.93
C HIS A 41 -41.14 -15.05 12.25
N SER A 42 -42.07 -14.74 13.16
CA SER A 42 -41.79 -14.05 14.43
C SER A 42 -40.84 -14.79 15.38
N HIS A 43 -40.66 -16.10 15.24
CA HIS A 43 -39.73 -16.88 16.05
C HIS A 43 -38.28 -16.86 15.53
N MET A 44 -38.04 -16.28 14.35
CA MET A 44 -36.71 -16.22 13.75
C MET A 44 -35.88 -15.08 14.33
N ILE A 45 -34.56 -15.27 14.28
CA ILE A 45 -33.58 -14.19 14.41
C ILE A 45 -33.05 -13.91 13.01
N VAL A 46 -33.22 -12.68 12.55
CA VAL A 46 -32.78 -12.24 11.23
C VAL A 46 -31.55 -11.35 11.41
N CYS A 47 -30.44 -11.77 10.81
CA CYS A 47 -29.18 -11.05 10.84
C CYS A 47 -28.87 -10.50 9.45
N ASP A 48 -28.34 -9.28 9.39
CA ASP A 48 -27.84 -8.67 8.17
C ASP A 48 -26.41 -8.17 8.43
N MET A 49 -25.48 -8.52 7.54
CA MET A 49 -24.06 -8.16 7.67
C MET A 49 -23.79 -6.70 7.28
N ALA A 50 -24.74 -6.03 6.62
CA ALA A 50 -24.57 -4.65 6.20
C ALA A 50 -24.37 -3.71 7.39
N LEU A 51 -23.31 -2.90 7.34
CA LEU A 51 -22.99 -1.89 8.36
C LEU A 51 -23.84 -0.63 8.19
N LEU A 52 -24.11 -0.25 6.94
CA LEU A 52 -24.87 0.93 6.56
C LEU A 52 -25.94 0.58 5.52
N PRO A 53 -27.16 1.12 5.65
CA PRO A 53 -27.70 1.82 6.83
C PRO A 53 -27.83 0.86 8.02
N GLN A 54 -27.74 1.36 9.27
CA GLN A 54 -27.86 0.53 10.49
C GLN A 54 -29.16 -0.31 10.52
N LYS A 55 -30.21 0.20 9.89
CA LYS A 55 -31.49 -0.49 9.66
C LYS A 55 -31.73 -0.66 8.16
N THR A 56 -31.30 -1.80 7.62
CA THR A 56 -31.60 -2.16 6.23
C THR A 56 -33.09 -2.39 6.01
N ALA A 57 -33.54 -2.31 4.75
CA ALA A 57 -34.92 -2.62 4.38
C ALA A 57 -35.31 -4.05 4.82
N PHE A 58 -34.36 -4.98 4.72
CA PHE A 58 -34.54 -6.38 5.16
C PHE A 58 -34.79 -6.48 6.66
N LEU A 59 -33.99 -5.79 7.50
CA LEU A 59 -34.21 -5.77 8.94
C LEU A 59 -35.52 -5.08 9.32
N LYS A 60 -35.89 -3.98 8.65
CA LYS A 60 -37.19 -3.31 8.87
C LYS A 60 -38.36 -4.23 8.56
N GLN A 61 -38.28 -4.99 7.46
CA GLN A 61 -39.28 -5.99 7.10
C GLN A 61 -39.36 -7.11 8.15
N ALA A 62 -38.21 -7.61 8.60
CA ALA A 62 -38.17 -8.67 9.61
C ALA A 62 -38.83 -8.25 10.93
N GLU A 63 -38.57 -7.02 11.40
CA GLU A 63 -39.25 -6.47 12.58
C GLU A 63 -40.75 -6.29 12.39
N ALA A 64 -41.18 -5.81 11.22
CA ALA A 64 -42.60 -5.69 10.89
C ALA A 64 -43.33 -7.04 10.98
N CYS A 65 -42.60 -8.14 10.79
CA CYS A 65 -43.09 -9.52 10.85
C CYS A 65 -42.86 -10.17 12.23
N GLY A 66 -42.44 -9.38 13.22
CA GLY A 66 -42.27 -9.77 14.61
C GLY A 66 -41.02 -10.60 14.88
N ALA A 67 -40.10 -10.72 13.92
CA ALA A 67 -38.83 -11.41 14.11
C ALA A 67 -37.87 -10.53 14.91
N LYS A 68 -36.94 -11.16 15.65
CA LYS A 68 -35.83 -10.43 16.28
C LYS A 68 -34.78 -10.13 15.23
N THR A 69 -34.22 -8.92 15.25
CA THR A 69 -33.17 -8.52 14.30
C THR A 69 -31.83 -8.26 14.97
N VAL A 70 -30.74 -8.55 14.27
CA VAL A 70 -29.38 -8.17 14.65
C VAL A 70 -28.72 -7.45 13.47
N GLY A 71 -28.25 -6.22 13.70
CA GLY A 71 -27.60 -5.42 12.66
C GLY A 71 -26.11 -5.72 12.51
N GLY A 72 -25.55 -5.38 11.33
CA GLY A 72 -24.15 -5.62 11.02
C GLY A 72 -23.20 -4.89 11.97
N LEU A 73 -23.51 -3.64 12.30
CA LEU A 73 -22.72 -2.83 13.23
C LEU A 73 -22.67 -3.43 14.63
N GLU A 74 -23.81 -3.84 15.18
CA GLU A 74 -23.87 -4.46 16.50
C GLU A 74 -23.05 -5.74 16.55
N MET A 75 -23.16 -6.55 15.50
CA MET A 75 -22.43 -7.81 15.40
C MET A 75 -20.92 -7.59 15.24
N PHE A 76 -20.49 -6.61 14.44
CA PHE A 76 -19.09 -6.22 14.29
C PHE A 76 -18.51 -5.75 15.63
N VAL A 77 -19.20 -4.84 16.34
CA VAL A 77 -18.77 -4.32 17.64
C VAL A 77 -18.69 -5.44 18.67
N ASN A 78 -19.68 -6.34 18.72
CA ASN A 78 -19.67 -7.45 19.66
C ASN A 78 -18.51 -8.43 19.41
N GLN A 79 -18.15 -8.68 18.15
CA GLN A 79 -16.97 -9.47 17.81
C GLN A 79 -15.68 -8.77 18.26
N ALA A 80 -15.55 -7.46 18.01
CA ALA A 80 -14.38 -6.69 18.41
C ALA A 80 -14.20 -6.65 19.94
N VAL A 81 -15.30 -6.43 20.68
CA VAL A 81 -15.32 -6.47 22.15
C VAL A 81 -14.88 -7.84 22.68
N LEU A 82 -15.37 -8.93 22.08
CA LEU A 82 -15.01 -10.28 22.48
C LEU A 82 -13.52 -10.56 22.22
N THR A 83 -13.03 -10.23 21.01
CA THR A 83 -11.62 -10.42 20.64
C THR A 83 -10.69 -9.61 21.54
N TYR A 84 -11.01 -8.34 21.79
CA TYR A 84 -10.24 -7.51 22.72
C TYR A 84 -10.20 -8.14 24.11
N SER A 85 -11.33 -8.60 24.61
CA SER A 85 -11.42 -9.16 25.96
C SER A 85 -10.64 -10.46 26.10
N LEU A 86 -10.66 -11.30 25.06
CA LEU A 86 -9.89 -12.55 25.02
C LEU A 86 -8.38 -12.31 24.95
N TRP A 87 -7.95 -11.33 24.17
CA TRP A 87 -6.53 -11.06 23.96
C TRP A 87 -5.88 -10.31 25.13
N THR A 88 -6.63 -9.38 25.73
CA THR A 88 -6.09 -8.49 26.76
C THR A 88 -6.41 -8.95 28.18
N GLU A 89 -7.30 -9.92 28.35
CA GLU A 89 -7.87 -10.32 29.65
C GLU A 89 -8.62 -9.18 30.38
N HIS A 90 -8.93 -8.07 29.68
CA HIS A 90 -9.69 -6.94 30.21
C HIS A 90 -11.07 -6.83 29.54
N ILE A 91 -12.09 -6.48 30.31
CA ILE A 91 -13.45 -6.26 29.76
C ILE A 91 -13.42 -5.03 28.85
N ALA A 92 -13.73 -5.21 27.56
CA ALA A 92 -13.80 -4.09 26.63
C ALA A 92 -15.04 -3.21 26.90
N PRO A 93 -14.89 -1.88 26.96
CA PRO A 93 -16.02 -0.96 27.06
C PRO A 93 -16.79 -0.92 25.74
N ARG A 94 -17.91 -1.65 25.67
CA ARG A 94 -18.69 -1.83 24.43
C ARG A 94 -19.19 -0.52 23.83
N ASP A 95 -19.62 0.41 24.67
CA ASP A 95 -20.08 1.75 24.29
C ASP A 95 -19.00 2.52 23.53
N ILE A 96 -17.76 2.53 24.04
CA ILE A 96 -16.62 3.18 23.38
C ILE A 96 -16.35 2.57 22.00
N PHE A 97 -16.39 1.25 21.89
CA PHE A 97 -16.21 0.55 20.60
C PHE A 97 -17.35 0.87 19.63
N TYR A 98 -18.57 0.95 20.14
CA TYR A 98 -19.76 1.27 19.35
C TYR A 98 -19.70 2.69 18.81
N ASP A 99 -19.37 3.67 19.66
CA ASP A 99 -19.23 5.08 19.27
C ASP A 99 -18.07 5.32 18.29
N ALA A 100 -16.95 4.60 18.47
CA ALA A 100 -15.84 4.64 17.53
C ALA A 100 -16.24 4.06 16.15
N ALA A 101 -16.95 2.94 16.14
CA ALA A 101 -17.42 2.32 14.90
C ALA A 101 -18.48 3.17 14.19
N LEU A 102 -19.35 3.85 14.95
CA LEU A 102 -20.31 4.81 14.41
C LEU A 102 -19.63 5.99 13.72
N ARG A 103 -18.67 6.65 14.39
CA ARG A 103 -17.93 7.78 13.81
C ARG A 103 -17.18 7.39 12.53
N ALA A 104 -16.55 6.22 12.52
CA ALA A 104 -15.86 5.72 11.33
C ALA A 104 -16.78 5.42 10.14
N LEU A 105 -18.10 5.31 10.37
CA LEU A 105 -19.11 5.01 9.36
C LEU A 105 -19.99 6.21 9.01
N ASP A 106 -19.84 7.35 9.68
CA ASP A 106 -20.61 8.55 9.37
C ASP A 106 -20.04 9.24 8.11
N PRO A 107 -20.83 9.38 7.02
CA PRO A 107 -20.38 10.06 5.82
C PRO A 107 -20.13 11.56 6.02
N GLU A 108 -20.76 12.19 7.03
CA GLU A 108 -20.63 13.62 7.33
C GLU A 108 -19.34 13.96 8.11
N ASP A 109 -18.76 13.01 8.85
CA ASP A 109 -17.40 13.12 9.41
C ASP A 109 -16.30 13.04 8.32
N GLY A 110 -16.69 12.73 7.08
CA GLY A 110 -15.83 12.86 5.89
C GLY A 110 -15.77 14.29 5.32
N GLN A 111 -16.50 15.24 5.90
CA GLN A 111 -16.56 16.66 5.52
C GLN A 111 -16.57 17.59 6.75
N GLU A 112 -15.60 17.45 7.66
CA GLU A 112 -15.24 18.59 8.52
C GLU A 112 -14.29 19.53 7.76
N ASP A 113 -14.88 20.52 7.07
CA ASP A 113 -14.29 21.86 6.92
C ASP A 113 -14.38 22.55 8.30
N GLY A 114 -13.61 22.02 9.23
CA GLY A 114 -13.36 22.59 10.54
C GLY A 114 -11.86 22.64 10.68
N GLY A 115 -11.31 23.85 10.81
CA GLY A 115 -9.88 24.07 11.03
C GLY A 115 -9.40 23.43 12.34
N VAL A 116 -9.23 22.12 12.30
CA VAL A 116 -8.21 21.40 13.03
C VAL A 116 -6.97 21.62 12.19
N GLU A 117 -5.97 22.32 12.73
CA GLU A 117 -4.64 22.28 12.12
C GLU A 117 -4.33 20.80 11.82
N PRO A 118 -3.99 20.43 10.59
CA PRO A 118 -3.89 19.02 10.21
C PRO A 118 -2.97 18.36 11.23
N ALA A 119 -3.50 17.35 11.93
CA ALA A 119 -2.67 16.51 12.78
C ALA A 119 -1.49 16.06 11.92
N ALA A 120 -0.27 16.32 12.41
CA ALA A 120 0.97 16.09 11.66
C ALA A 120 0.88 14.74 10.94
N GLU A 121 1.05 14.77 9.63
CA GLU A 121 0.94 13.56 8.81
C GLU A 121 1.89 12.49 9.35
N THR A 122 1.40 11.26 9.51
CA THR A 122 2.25 10.16 9.96
C THR A 122 3.28 9.81 8.89
N ALA A 123 4.45 9.34 9.31
CA ALA A 123 5.51 9.03 8.35
C ALA A 123 5.12 7.91 7.36
N GLU A 124 4.23 6.99 7.76
CA GLU A 124 3.65 5.96 6.89
C GLU A 124 2.66 6.53 5.86
N ALA A 125 1.90 7.57 6.22
CA ALA A 125 1.00 8.23 5.28
C ALA A 125 1.80 8.99 4.21
N ALA A 126 2.91 9.64 4.63
CA ALA A 126 3.83 10.31 3.72
C ALA A 126 4.46 9.32 2.73
N ASP A 127 4.94 8.16 3.21
CA ASP A 127 5.46 7.08 2.36
C ASP A 127 4.43 6.63 1.32
N ARG A 128 3.19 6.38 1.75
CA ARG A 128 2.12 5.92 0.87
C ARG A 128 1.86 6.93 -0.24
N ARG A 129 1.73 8.22 0.09
CA ARG A 129 1.56 9.28 -0.90
C ARG A 129 2.72 9.30 -1.90
N LEU A 130 3.96 9.22 -1.40
CA LEU A 130 5.14 9.24 -2.25
C LEU A 130 5.21 8.01 -3.18
N ILE A 131 4.90 6.83 -2.66
CA ILE A 131 4.80 5.59 -3.44
C ILE A 131 3.76 5.74 -4.56
N GLU A 132 2.56 6.25 -4.26
CA GLU A 132 1.51 6.46 -5.27
C GLU A 132 1.97 7.44 -6.37
N LYS A 133 2.66 8.52 -6.01
CA LYS A 133 3.27 9.46 -6.97
C LYS A 133 4.35 8.79 -7.83
N MET A 134 5.22 8.00 -7.20
CA MET A 134 6.31 7.31 -7.89
C MET A 134 5.79 6.21 -8.84
N MET A 135 4.73 5.50 -8.44
CA MET A 135 4.00 4.57 -9.32
C MET A 135 3.38 5.31 -10.52
N GLY A 136 2.81 6.50 -10.30
CA GLY A 136 2.31 7.35 -11.38
C GLY A 136 3.41 7.81 -12.33
N TYR A 137 4.59 8.16 -11.82
CA TYR A 137 5.76 8.55 -12.63
C TYR A 137 6.24 7.40 -13.54
N TYR A 138 6.23 6.18 -13.01
CA TYR A 138 6.57 4.94 -13.72
C TYR A 138 5.36 4.18 -14.30
N ALA A 139 4.24 4.88 -14.58
CA ALA A 139 3.07 4.25 -15.16
C ALA A 139 3.42 3.48 -16.45
N GLY A 140 3.05 2.20 -16.50
CA GLY A 140 3.37 1.28 -17.60
C GLY A 140 4.70 0.52 -17.45
N ASP A 141 5.45 0.75 -16.37
CA ASP A 141 6.72 0.07 -16.09
C ASP A 141 6.66 -0.77 -14.79
N PRO A 142 6.04 -1.97 -14.84
CA PRO A 142 5.89 -2.80 -13.65
C PRO A 142 7.23 -3.27 -13.08
N LYS A 143 8.28 -3.37 -13.90
CA LYS A 143 9.61 -3.79 -13.45
C LYS A 143 10.18 -2.74 -12.49
N ARG A 144 10.21 -1.47 -12.89
CA ARG A 144 10.71 -0.38 -12.04
C ARG A 144 9.87 -0.16 -10.80
N ILE A 145 8.54 -0.29 -10.93
CA ILE A 145 7.64 -0.19 -9.77
C ILE A 145 7.95 -1.28 -8.74
N GLN A 146 8.10 -2.53 -9.17
CA GLN A 146 8.43 -3.62 -8.26
C GLN A 146 9.84 -3.48 -7.66
N HIS A 147 10.80 -2.98 -8.45
CA HIS A 147 12.16 -2.76 -8.00
C HIS A 147 12.19 -1.82 -6.78
N PHE A 148 11.70 -0.57 -6.92
CA PHE A 148 11.79 0.39 -5.81
C PHE A 148 10.94 -0.03 -4.60
N LEU A 149 9.81 -0.73 -4.79
CA LEU A 149 9.00 -1.24 -3.68
C LEU A 149 9.76 -2.28 -2.84
N LYS A 150 10.53 -3.16 -3.48
CA LYS A 150 11.40 -4.12 -2.78
C LYS A 150 12.54 -3.40 -2.07
N VAL A 151 13.20 -2.45 -2.74
CA VAL A 151 14.30 -1.66 -2.13
C VAL A 151 13.80 -0.89 -0.92
N TYR A 152 12.67 -0.18 -1.03
CA TYR A 152 12.01 0.51 0.09
C TYR A 152 11.74 -0.43 1.26
N THR A 153 11.20 -1.62 1.00
CA THR A 153 10.88 -2.58 2.07
C THR A 153 12.14 -3.08 2.77
N PHE A 154 13.21 -3.42 2.03
CA PHE A 154 14.48 -3.82 2.61
C PHE A 154 15.14 -2.67 3.38
N ALA A 155 15.17 -1.46 2.81
CA ALA A 155 15.75 -0.29 3.45
C ALA A 155 15.05 0.04 4.78
N LYS A 156 13.71 0.01 4.80
CA LYS A 156 12.92 0.21 6.02
C LYS A 156 13.28 -0.83 7.09
N MET A 157 13.22 -2.12 6.74
CA MET A 157 13.48 -3.22 7.68
C MET A 157 14.91 -3.18 8.22
N ILE A 158 15.91 -2.97 7.35
CA ILE A 158 17.32 -2.87 7.76
C ILE A 158 17.52 -1.64 8.65
N GLY A 159 16.92 -0.50 8.30
CA GLY A 159 16.98 0.73 9.10
C GLY A 159 16.39 0.57 10.50
N GLU A 160 15.25 -0.11 10.62
CA GLU A 160 14.63 -0.44 11.90
C GLU A 160 15.50 -1.40 12.74
N GLU A 161 16.06 -2.45 12.12
CA GLU A 161 16.93 -3.42 12.81
C GLU A 161 18.29 -2.85 13.23
N GLU A 162 18.82 -1.89 12.48
CA GLU A 162 20.03 -1.13 12.84
C GLU A 162 19.72 0.04 13.80
N ALA A 163 18.47 0.21 14.21
CA ALA A 163 18.00 1.22 15.16
C ALA A 163 18.35 2.65 14.73
N LEU A 164 18.14 2.97 13.44
CA LEU A 164 18.28 4.33 12.95
C LEU A 164 17.35 5.29 13.71
N PRO A 165 17.80 6.53 14.01
CA PRO A 165 16.92 7.56 14.53
C PRO A 165 15.70 7.78 13.62
N PRO A 166 14.52 8.13 14.16
CA PRO A 166 13.30 8.27 13.37
C PRO A 166 13.44 9.21 12.16
N GLU A 167 14.19 10.31 12.31
CA GLU A 167 14.45 11.27 11.23
C GLU A 167 15.32 10.66 10.12
N GLU A 168 16.41 9.98 10.47
CA GLU A 168 17.27 9.28 9.50
C GLU A 168 16.51 8.14 8.80
N LEU A 169 15.67 7.40 9.53
CA LEU A 169 14.82 6.35 8.96
C LEU A 169 13.79 6.92 7.98
N PHE A 170 13.24 8.12 8.25
CA PHE A 170 12.34 8.80 7.33
C PHE A 170 13.04 9.24 6.04
N ILE A 171 14.24 9.81 6.16
CA ILE A 171 15.10 10.16 5.02
C ILE A 171 15.44 8.92 4.19
N LEU A 172 15.88 7.83 4.84
CA LEU A 172 16.22 6.58 4.18
C LEU A 172 15.04 6.00 3.38
N ARG A 173 13.86 5.92 4.00
CA ARG A 173 12.64 5.42 3.35
C ARG A 173 12.27 6.28 2.14
N THR A 174 12.30 7.60 2.30
CA THR A 174 12.00 8.56 1.24
C THR A 174 12.97 8.38 0.07
N ALA A 175 14.28 8.32 0.34
CA ALA A 175 15.30 8.09 -0.67
C ALA A 175 15.13 6.73 -1.37
N ALA A 176 14.83 5.66 -0.63
CA ALA A 176 14.62 4.33 -1.20
C ALA A 176 13.42 4.28 -2.17
N ILE A 177 12.35 5.02 -1.91
CA ILE A 177 11.20 5.11 -2.82
C ILE A 177 11.60 5.76 -4.16
N ILE A 178 12.48 6.75 -4.14
CA ILE A 178 12.77 7.58 -5.31
C ILE A 178 14.19 7.44 -5.89
N HIS A 179 15.04 6.55 -5.36
CA HIS A 179 16.47 6.47 -5.71
C HIS A 179 16.73 6.42 -7.23
N ASP A 180 15.93 5.61 -7.92
CA ASP A 180 16.00 5.38 -9.35
C ASP A 180 15.20 6.39 -10.20
N ILE A 181 14.64 7.47 -9.64
CA ILE A 181 13.77 8.41 -10.39
C ILE A 181 14.44 9.01 -11.64
N GLY A 182 15.77 9.06 -11.64
CA GLY A 182 16.59 9.55 -12.75
C GLY A 182 16.60 8.66 -13.99
N ILE A 183 16.14 7.41 -13.93
CA ILE A 183 16.24 6.47 -15.07
C ILE A 183 15.52 7.02 -16.31
N LYS A 184 14.27 7.48 -16.18
CA LYS A 184 13.45 7.89 -17.32
C LYS A 184 14.11 9.01 -18.12
N VAL A 185 14.59 10.05 -17.42
CA VAL A 185 15.31 11.17 -18.04
C VAL A 185 16.66 10.72 -18.60
N SER A 186 17.32 9.77 -17.95
CA SER A 186 18.60 9.21 -18.44
C SER A 186 18.42 8.45 -19.76
N GLU A 187 17.36 7.67 -19.88
CA GLU A 187 17.01 6.97 -21.12
C GLU A 187 16.62 7.92 -22.23
N GLU A 188 15.82 8.94 -21.92
CA GLU A 188 15.40 9.96 -22.90
C GLU A 188 16.58 10.78 -23.43
N LYS A 189 17.52 11.18 -22.56
CA LYS A 189 18.67 12.03 -22.95
C LYS A 189 19.85 11.26 -23.51
N TYR A 190 20.12 10.06 -22.98
CA TYR A 190 21.38 9.33 -23.25
C TYR A 190 21.16 7.94 -23.83
N GLY A 191 19.91 7.45 -23.93
CA GLY A 191 19.62 6.09 -24.35
C GLY A 191 20.17 5.03 -23.39
N SER A 192 20.36 5.37 -22.12
CA SER A 192 21.01 4.52 -21.13
C SER A 192 20.48 4.75 -19.73
N SER A 193 20.29 3.66 -18.98
CA SER A 193 19.95 3.67 -17.56
C SER A 193 21.18 3.51 -16.65
N ALA A 194 22.39 3.81 -17.13
CA ALA A 194 23.61 3.65 -16.33
C ALA A 194 23.59 4.56 -15.09
N GLY A 195 24.06 4.05 -13.95
CA GLY A 195 23.99 4.74 -12.65
C GLY A 195 24.49 6.18 -12.66
N LYS A 196 25.61 6.46 -13.36
CA LYS A 196 26.16 7.82 -13.52
C LYS A 196 25.15 8.83 -14.09
N TYR A 197 24.28 8.40 -15.01
CA TYR A 197 23.26 9.29 -15.57
C TYR A 197 22.10 9.47 -14.60
N GLN A 198 21.72 8.39 -13.89
CA GLN A 198 20.68 8.47 -12.88
C GLN A 198 21.05 9.43 -11.75
N GLU A 199 22.27 9.30 -11.21
CA GLU A 199 22.84 10.19 -10.20
C GLU A 199 22.85 11.65 -10.65
N LYS A 200 23.13 11.89 -11.94
CA LYS A 200 23.15 13.23 -12.52
C LYS A 200 21.76 13.83 -12.69
N GLU A 201 20.79 13.05 -13.17
CA GLU A 201 19.47 13.55 -13.57
C GLU A 201 18.43 13.44 -12.44
N GLY A 202 18.60 12.50 -11.53
CA GLY A 202 17.66 12.18 -10.45
C GLY A 202 17.29 13.38 -9.57
N PRO A 203 18.25 14.17 -9.06
CA PRO A 203 17.94 15.29 -8.16
C PRO A 203 16.97 16.32 -8.75
N ALA A 204 17.17 16.70 -10.02
CA ALA A 204 16.34 17.70 -10.69
C ALA A 204 14.89 17.21 -10.92
N VAL A 205 14.66 15.90 -10.93
CA VAL A 205 13.32 15.30 -11.05
C VAL A 205 12.69 15.08 -9.67
N ALA A 206 13.49 14.67 -8.68
CA ALA A 206 13.04 14.39 -7.33
C ALA A 206 12.56 15.63 -6.58
N GLU A 207 13.31 16.73 -6.65
CA GLU A 207 13.06 17.97 -5.91
C GLU A 207 11.61 18.49 -6.09
N PRO A 208 11.10 18.75 -7.31
CA PRO A 208 9.73 19.24 -7.47
C PRO A 208 8.68 18.23 -7.03
N LEU A 209 8.96 16.92 -7.12
CA LEU A 209 8.05 15.87 -6.67
C LEU A 209 7.95 15.86 -5.14
N LEU A 210 9.07 15.94 -4.43
CA LEU A 210 9.11 16.01 -2.97
C LEU A 210 8.47 17.31 -2.43
N LEU A 211 8.76 18.46 -3.06
CA LEU A 211 8.10 19.72 -2.72
C LEU A 211 6.57 19.63 -2.89
N SER A 212 6.10 19.01 -3.97
CA SER A 212 4.66 18.81 -4.20
C SER A 212 4.00 17.87 -3.18
N CYS A 213 4.80 17.07 -2.48
CA CYS A 213 4.39 16.19 -1.40
C CYS A 213 4.57 16.82 -0.01
N GLY A 214 5.00 18.08 0.09
CA GLY A 214 5.11 18.80 1.36
C GLY A 214 6.27 18.34 2.25
N TYR A 215 7.35 17.81 1.68
CA TYR A 215 8.56 17.50 2.44
C TYR A 215 9.31 18.78 2.81
N GLU A 216 9.88 18.82 4.02
CA GLU A 216 10.74 19.91 4.50
C GLU A 216 12.07 19.97 3.73
N GLU A 217 12.62 21.17 3.57
CA GLU A 217 13.82 21.43 2.76
C GLU A 217 15.04 20.63 3.27
N GLU A 218 15.22 20.51 4.59
CA GLU A 218 16.33 19.74 5.16
C GLU A 218 16.24 18.24 4.85
N VAL A 219 15.01 17.69 4.78
CA VAL A 219 14.78 16.28 4.38
C VAL A 219 15.06 16.13 2.90
N ILE A 220 14.57 17.06 2.08
CA ILE A 220 14.80 17.07 0.64
C ILE A 220 16.29 17.09 0.34
N ASP A 221 17.06 18.00 0.92
CA ASP A 221 18.50 18.14 0.69
C ASP A 221 19.25 16.82 0.91
N ARG A 222 18.96 16.14 2.03
CA ARG A 222 19.60 14.86 2.32
C ARG A 222 19.16 13.77 1.35
N VAL A 223 17.87 13.70 1.01
CA VAL A 223 17.36 12.73 0.03
C VAL A 223 17.98 12.96 -1.35
N LEU A 224 18.07 14.20 -1.81
CA LEU A 224 18.70 14.56 -3.09
C LEU A 224 20.19 14.15 -3.10
N PHE A 225 20.90 14.36 -1.99
CA PHE A 225 22.26 13.88 -1.84
C PHE A 225 22.35 12.35 -1.98
N LEU A 226 21.47 11.60 -1.31
CA LEU A 226 21.49 10.14 -1.36
C LEU A 226 21.27 9.63 -2.79
N ILE A 227 20.24 10.12 -3.48
CA ILE A 227 19.94 9.66 -4.84
C ILE A 227 20.99 10.13 -5.86
N ALA A 228 21.65 11.27 -5.62
CA ALA A 228 22.75 11.75 -6.46
C ALA A 228 24.03 10.92 -6.33
N ASN A 229 24.11 10.03 -5.34
CA ASN A 229 25.33 9.29 -5.04
C ASN A 229 25.12 7.79 -4.87
N HIS A 230 23.90 7.25 -4.91
CA HIS A 230 23.63 5.85 -4.54
C HIS A 230 24.35 4.77 -5.40
N HIS A 231 25.02 5.13 -6.50
CA HIS A 231 25.91 4.23 -7.26
C HIS A 231 27.42 4.50 -7.02
N THR A 232 27.77 5.32 -6.02
CA THR A 232 29.13 5.75 -5.67
C THR A 232 29.60 5.14 -4.35
N TYR A 233 30.14 3.91 -4.40
CA TYR A 233 30.35 3.07 -3.22
C TYR A 233 31.63 3.33 -2.41
N ASP A 234 32.59 4.10 -2.93
CA ASP A 234 33.89 4.33 -2.30
C ASP A 234 33.85 5.41 -1.20
N ARG A 235 32.76 6.18 -1.12
CA ARG A 235 32.58 7.30 -0.18
C ARG A 235 31.16 7.34 0.40
N ILE A 236 30.78 6.26 1.07
CA ILE A 236 29.49 6.20 1.77
C ILE A 236 29.59 7.03 3.06
N GLU A 237 28.75 8.06 3.13
CA GLU A 237 28.62 8.97 4.27
C GLU A 237 27.25 8.77 4.94
N GLY A 238 27.22 8.19 6.14
CA GLY A 238 25.99 7.99 6.92
C GLY A 238 25.43 6.56 6.86
N ALA A 239 24.64 6.19 7.87
CA ALA A 239 24.04 4.87 7.97
C ALA A 239 22.87 4.69 6.98
N ASP A 240 22.06 5.74 6.81
CA ASP A 240 21.04 5.86 5.76
C ASP A 240 21.60 5.54 4.37
N TYR A 241 22.73 6.15 4.00
CA TYR A 241 23.36 5.92 2.72
C TYR A 241 23.86 4.47 2.57
N GLN A 242 24.53 3.94 3.59
CA GLN A 242 24.99 2.56 3.58
C GLN A 242 23.83 1.58 3.41
N ILE A 243 22.71 1.81 4.09
CA ILE A 243 21.53 0.93 4.03
C ILE A 243 20.83 1.04 2.68
N LEU A 244 20.71 2.24 2.10
CA LEU A 244 20.13 2.42 0.78
C LEU A 244 20.89 1.59 -0.27
N VAL A 245 22.22 1.69 -0.27
CA VAL A 245 23.09 0.92 -1.18
C VAL A 245 22.92 -0.58 -0.94
N GLU A 246 22.93 -1.03 0.31
CA GLU A 246 22.78 -2.45 0.63
C GLU A 246 21.41 -2.99 0.20
N ALA A 247 20.33 -2.25 0.42
CA ALA A 247 18.98 -2.63 0.03
C ALA A 247 18.85 -2.76 -1.50
N ASP A 248 19.42 -1.81 -2.25
CA ASP A 248 19.47 -1.88 -3.71
C ASP A 248 20.25 -3.11 -4.20
N PHE A 249 21.43 -3.38 -3.62
CA PHE A 249 22.20 -4.58 -3.97
C PHE A 249 21.46 -5.88 -3.68
N LEU A 250 20.68 -5.98 -2.59
CA LEU A 250 19.86 -7.17 -2.33
C LEU A 250 18.86 -7.39 -3.46
N VAL A 251 18.21 -6.35 -3.97
CA VAL A 251 17.23 -6.50 -5.05
C VAL A 251 17.92 -6.82 -6.38
N ASN A 252 18.98 -6.10 -6.72
CA ASN A 252 19.74 -6.30 -7.97
C ASN A 252 20.33 -7.71 -8.07
N LEU A 253 20.89 -8.26 -7.00
CA LEU A 253 21.41 -9.63 -6.99
C LEU A 253 20.35 -10.67 -7.38
N TYR A 254 19.09 -10.47 -6.96
CA TYR A 254 17.98 -11.33 -7.35
C TYR A 254 17.53 -11.08 -8.78
N GLU A 255 17.31 -9.83 -9.17
CA GLU A 255 16.76 -9.47 -10.49
C GLU A 255 17.71 -9.82 -11.64
N ASP A 256 19.01 -9.71 -11.41
CA ASP A 256 20.04 -10.06 -12.40
C ASP A 256 20.40 -11.56 -12.40
N GLY A 257 19.81 -12.36 -11.50
CA GLY A 257 20.10 -13.79 -11.39
C GLY A 257 21.57 -14.06 -11.05
N CYS A 258 22.15 -13.24 -10.17
CA CYS A 258 23.58 -13.28 -9.87
C CYS A 258 24.04 -14.60 -9.25
N SER A 259 25.29 -14.96 -9.50
CA SER A 259 25.90 -16.16 -8.92
C SER A 259 26.18 -16.00 -7.42
N ARG A 260 26.33 -17.13 -6.72
CA ARG A 260 26.79 -17.15 -5.33
C ARG A 260 28.13 -16.42 -5.15
N GLU A 261 29.07 -16.59 -6.09
CA GLU A 261 30.38 -15.93 -6.05
C GLU A 261 30.22 -14.40 -6.13
N THR A 262 29.30 -13.91 -6.98
CA THR A 262 28.96 -12.49 -7.05
C THR A 262 28.44 -11.99 -5.70
N ALA A 263 27.52 -12.72 -5.07
CA ALA A 263 26.99 -12.35 -3.75
C ALA A 263 28.08 -12.34 -2.66
N GLU A 264 29.03 -13.28 -2.68
CA GLU A 264 30.17 -13.29 -1.74
C GLU A 264 31.10 -12.08 -1.95
N ASN A 265 31.34 -11.70 -3.20
CA ASN A 265 32.13 -10.51 -3.54
C ASN A 265 31.43 -9.21 -3.09
N VAL A 266 30.14 -9.08 -3.35
CA VAL A 266 29.33 -7.93 -2.93
C VAL A 266 29.29 -7.83 -1.40
N LYS A 267 29.07 -8.95 -0.69
CA LYS A 267 29.13 -8.99 0.77
C LYS A 267 30.45 -8.45 1.33
N ARG A 268 31.58 -8.87 0.76
CA ARG A 268 32.91 -8.44 1.23
C ARG A 268 33.16 -6.95 0.95
N ASN A 269 32.80 -6.51 -0.25
CA ASN A 269 33.24 -5.20 -0.74
C ASN A 269 32.27 -4.07 -0.38
N ILE A 270 30.97 -4.35 -0.30
CA ILE A 270 29.92 -3.33 -0.17
C ILE A 270 29.23 -3.36 1.20
N PHE A 271 28.79 -4.54 1.65
CA PHE A 271 27.96 -4.64 2.85
C PHE A 271 28.74 -4.39 4.14
N ARG A 272 28.15 -3.62 5.06
CA ARG A 272 28.70 -3.22 6.36
C ARG A 272 27.71 -3.39 7.50
N THR A 273 26.41 -3.19 7.27
CA THR A 273 25.40 -3.30 8.34
C THR A 273 25.21 -4.76 8.74
N LYS A 274 24.88 -5.00 10.02
CA LYS A 274 24.68 -6.39 10.48
C LYS A 274 23.41 -6.97 9.87
N ALA A 275 22.34 -6.18 9.78
CA ALA A 275 21.05 -6.56 9.21
C ALA A 275 21.15 -6.82 7.70
N GLY A 276 21.78 -5.94 6.93
CA GLY A 276 22.02 -6.15 5.50
C GLY A 276 22.86 -7.39 5.23
N ILE A 277 23.94 -7.62 6.00
CA ILE A 277 24.74 -8.84 5.88
C ILE A 277 23.91 -10.10 6.17
N ARG A 278 23.08 -10.08 7.22
CA ARG A 278 22.17 -11.21 7.53
C ARG A 278 21.21 -11.47 6.37
N CYS A 279 20.60 -10.43 5.80
CA CYS A 279 19.69 -10.56 4.66
C CYS A 279 20.39 -11.20 3.46
N LEU A 280 21.57 -10.69 3.09
CA LEU A 280 22.37 -11.23 1.99
C LEU A 280 22.73 -12.70 2.22
N GLU A 281 23.19 -13.04 3.43
CA GLU A 281 23.52 -14.41 3.78
C GLU A 281 22.33 -15.35 3.65
N GLN A 282 21.17 -14.96 4.18
CA GLN A 282 19.94 -15.77 4.11
C GLN A 282 19.46 -15.97 2.68
N MET A 283 19.49 -14.92 1.85
CA MET A 283 18.97 -14.98 0.49
C MET A 283 19.89 -15.75 -0.46
N TYR A 284 21.22 -15.64 -0.30
CA TYR A 284 22.16 -16.09 -1.33
C TYR A 284 23.21 -17.10 -0.86
N LEU A 285 23.55 -17.14 0.43
CA LEU A 285 24.74 -17.88 0.91
C LEU A 285 24.40 -19.06 1.83
N ASN A 286 23.24 -19.04 2.51
CA ASN A 286 22.83 -20.03 3.51
C ASN A 286 21.84 -21.09 2.96
N ILE A 287 22.06 -21.54 1.72
CA ILE A 287 21.28 -22.66 1.18
C ILE A 287 21.75 -23.94 1.86
N GLN A 288 20.95 -24.47 2.79
CA GLN A 288 21.08 -25.86 3.23
C GLN A 288 20.80 -26.76 2.03
N LYS A 289 21.80 -27.59 1.69
CA LYS A 289 21.66 -28.66 0.71
C LYS A 289 20.80 -29.80 1.26
#